data_AF-A0A1Y4WSM0-F1
#
_entry.id   AF-A0A1Y4WSM0-F1
#
_cell.length_a   1.000
_cell.length_b   1.000
_cell.length_c   1.000
_cell.angle_alpha   90.00
_cell.angle_beta   90.00
_cell.angle_gamma   90.00
#
_symmetry.space_group_name_H-M   'P 1'
#
loop_
_entity.id
_entity.type
_entity.pdbx_description
1 polymer ?
#
loop_
_entity_poly.entity_id
_entity_poly.type
_entity_poly.pdbx_seq_one_letter_code
_entity_poly.pdbx_strand_id
1 'polypeptide(L)'
;MSYDLMVFEKTKAPVTRNEFIAWYEKQTEWSEDHDYQNISVSSPSLKNWFMEMINNFPPMNGDYSPNLDPLDEKEAEELELHLVDYSIGHDMIYASFSWSVAQEAYEHMRKLAVKYDVGFFDASEENGDIIFPNGTKI
;
A
#
# COMPACT_ATOMS: atom_id res chain seq x y z
N MET A 1 -2.15 10.23 -13.59
CA MET A 1 -2.87 9.08 -12.99
C MET A 1 -1.82 8.28 -12.24
N SER A 2 -2.12 7.80 -11.04
CA SER A 2 -1.28 6.90 -10.24
C SER A 2 -1.55 5.44 -10.61
N TYR A 3 -0.63 4.55 -10.25
CA TYR A 3 -0.90 3.12 -10.13
C TYR A 3 -1.10 2.80 -8.65
N ASP A 4 -2.24 2.25 -8.30
CA ASP A 4 -2.76 2.22 -6.95
C ASP A 4 -2.96 0.78 -6.49
N LEU A 5 -2.37 0.48 -5.33
CA LEU A 5 -2.42 -0.84 -4.71
C LEU A 5 -2.81 -0.70 -3.24
N MET A 6 -3.36 -1.75 -2.66
CA MET A 6 -3.74 -1.78 -1.25
C MET A 6 -3.33 -3.12 -0.62
N VAL A 7 -2.86 -3.06 0.63
CA VAL A 7 -2.82 -4.23 1.51
C VAL A 7 -3.85 -4.11 2.61
N PHE A 8 -4.38 -5.24 3.08
CA PHE A 8 -5.49 -5.25 4.03
C PHE A 8 -5.41 -6.37 5.07
N GLU A 9 -6.08 -6.15 6.20
CA GLU A 9 -6.28 -7.15 7.23
C GLU A 9 -7.17 -8.29 6.74
N LYS A 10 -6.59 -9.48 6.57
CA LYS A 10 -7.32 -10.67 6.09
C LYS A 10 -8.53 -11.05 6.94
N THR A 11 -8.53 -10.68 8.22
CA THR A 11 -9.61 -11.01 9.17
C THR A 11 -10.75 -10.00 9.15
N LYS A 12 -10.55 -8.86 8.47
CA LYS A 12 -11.50 -7.75 8.38
C LYS A 12 -12.16 -7.68 7.00
N ALA A 13 -11.38 -8.00 5.97
CA ALA A 13 -11.84 -7.96 4.59
C ALA A 13 -12.88 -9.05 4.28
N PRO A 14 -13.96 -8.72 3.55
CA PRO A 14 -14.92 -9.69 3.04
C PRO A 14 -14.28 -10.69 2.05
N VAL A 15 -14.86 -11.89 1.98
CA VAL A 15 -14.35 -13.01 1.15
C VAL A 15 -15.10 -13.18 -0.17
N THR A 16 -15.92 -12.21 -0.56
CA THR A 16 -16.57 -12.14 -1.87
C THR A 16 -16.26 -10.80 -2.54
N ARG A 17 -16.07 -10.77 -3.86
CA ARG A 17 -15.69 -9.56 -4.60
C ARG A 17 -16.60 -8.38 -4.30
N ASN A 18 -17.91 -8.56 -4.46
CA ASN A 18 -18.87 -7.46 -4.33
C ASN A 18 -18.86 -6.86 -2.92
N GLU A 19 -18.77 -7.71 -1.89
CA GLU A 19 -18.69 -7.22 -0.51
C GLU A 19 -17.33 -6.56 -0.24
N PHE A 20 -16.25 -7.10 -0.81
CA PHE A 20 -14.91 -6.52 -0.69
C PHE A 20 -14.85 -5.13 -1.31
N ILE A 21 -15.39 -4.93 -2.52
CA ILE A 21 -15.40 -3.62 -3.17
C ILE A 21 -16.22 -2.62 -2.36
N ALA A 22 -17.40 -3.01 -1.86
CA ALA A 22 -18.20 -2.14 -0.99
C ALA A 22 -17.50 -1.83 0.35
N TRP A 23 -16.65 -2.74 0.84
CA TRP A 23 -15.82 -2.49 2.01
C TRP A 23 -14.66 -1.53 1.69
N TYR A 24 -13.95 -1.77 0.58
CA TYR A 24 -12.87 -0.93 0.07
C TYR A 24 -13.33 0.52 -0.13
N GLU A 25 -14.47 0.74 -0.80
CA GLU A 25 -15.04 2.08 -1.02
C GLU A 25 -15.18 2.84 0.30
N LYS A 26 -15.69 2.19 1.35
CA LYS A 26 -15.82 2.78 2.69
C LYS A 26 -14.48 3.07 3.35
N GLN A 27 -13.48 2.21 3.19
CA GLN A 27 -12.13 2.48 3.71
C GLN A 27 -11.56 3.75 3.07
N THR A 28 -11.76 3.91 1.76
CA THR A 28 -11.29 5.05 0.97
C THR A 28 -12.17 6.31 1.05
N GLU A 29 -13.18 6.32 1.92
CA GLU A 29 -13.85 7.56 2.34
C GLU A 29 -12.98 8.39 3.29
N TRP A 30 -11.88 7.81 3.80
CA TRP A 30 -10.90 8.45 4.68
C TRP A 30 -11.54 9.12 5.90
N SER A 31 -12.46 8.40 6.54
CA SER A 31 -13.32 8.91 7.61
C SER A 31 -12.84 8.57 9.04
N GLU A 32 -11.67 7.96 9.18
CA GLU A 32 -11.09 7.62 10.47
C GLU A 32 -10.53 8.87 11.18
N ASP A 33 -10.64 8.93 12.52
CA ASP A 33 -10.22 10.09 13.33
C ASP A 33 -8.74 9.98 13.74
N HIS A 34 -7.84 10.01 12.76
CA HIS A 34 -6.39 10.02 12.98
C HIS A 34 -5.62 10.53 11.75
N ASP A 35 -4.30 10.62 11.87
CA ASP A 35 -3.40 10.98 10.78
C ASP A 35 -3.06 9.76 9.92
N TYR A 36 -3.44 9.80 8.64
CA TYR A 36 -3.17 8.75 7.65
C TYR A 36 -1.68 8.54 7.30
N GLN A 37 -0.76 9.34 7.87
CA GLN A 37 0.68 9.10 7.80
C GLN A 37 1.22 8.32 9.01
N ASN A 38 0.37 8.03 10.00
CA ASN A 38 0.80 7.42 11.26
C ASN A 38 0.68 5.90 11.25
N ILE A 39 1.78 5.20 10.93
CA ILE A 39 1.87 3.74 10.96
C ILE A 39 1.54 3.10 12.32
N SER A 40 1.55 3.85 13.43
CA SER A 40 1.25 3.29 14.75
C SER A 40 -0.21 2.87 14.94
N VAL A 41 -1.12 3.31 14.07
CA VAL A 41 -2.57 3.03 14.15
C VAL A 41 -2.97 1.65 13.62
N SER A 42 -2.16 1.06 12.73
CA SER A 42 -2.49 -0.20 12.07
C SER A 42 -2.17 -1.44 12.93
N SER A 43 -2.50 -2.62 12.43
CA SER A 43 -2.12 -3.89 13.07
C SER A 43 -0.60 -4.15 13.03
N PRO A 44 -0.07 -5.06 13.87
CA PRO A 44 1.32 -5.50 13.77
C PRO A 44 1.74 -6.02 12.39
N SER A 45 0.84 -6.72 11.67
CA SER A 45 1.14 -7.28 10.35
C SER A 45 1.29 -6.18 9.29
N LEU A 46 0.37 -5.22 9.28
CA LEU A 46 0.45 -4.06 8.39
C LEU A 46 1.66 -3.17 8.69
N LYS A 47 1.99 -2.97 9.98
CA LYS A 47 3.22 -2.27 10.38
C LYS A 47 4.46 -2.95 9.83
N ASN A 48 4.59 -4.26 10.03
CA ASN A 48 5.75 -5.00 9.57
C ASN A 48 5.86 -5.00 8.05
N TRP A 49 4.72 -5.08 7.35
CA TRP A 49 4.66 -4.92 5.90
C TRP A 49 5.17 -3.55 5.46
N PHE A 50 4.66 -2.46 6.06
CA PHE A 50 5.05 -1.10 5.73
C PHE A 50 6.53 -0.86 5.96
N MET A 51 7.05 -1.26 7.13
CA MET A 51 8.45 -1.06 7.49
C MET A 51 9.42 -1.79 6.55
N GLU A 52 9.01 -2.90 5.92
CA GLU A 52 9.83 -3.53 4.88
C GLU A 52 9.63 -2.87 3.52
N MET A 53 8.38 -2.50 3.17
CA MET A 53 8.02 -1.88 1.90
C MET A 53 8.79 -0.57 1.65
N ILE A 54 8.92 0.27 2.68
CA ILE A 54 9.55 1.59 2.55
C ILE A 54 11.06 1.55 2.25
N ASN A 55 11.70 0.38 2.32
CA ASN A 55 13.10 0.25 1.90
C ASN A 55 13.27 0.28 0.38
N ASN A 56 12.21 -0.04 -0.37
CA ASN A 56 12.18 -0.02 -1.83
C ASN A 56 11.32 1.13 -2.36
N PHE A 57 10.25 1.45 -1.62
CA PHE A 57 9.24 2.43 -2.00
C PHE A 57 8.99 3.39 -0.83
N PRO A 58 9.91 4.35 -0.59
CA PRO A 58 9.80 5.25 0.55
C PRO A 58 8.55 6.13 0.46
N PRO A 59 7.97 6.54 1.60
CA PRO A 59 6.80 7.39 1.61
C PRO A 59 7.18 8.81 1.19
N MET A 60 6.30 9.46 0.43
CA MET A 60 6.46 10.87 0.06
C MET A 60 6.28 11.79 1.28
N ASN A 61 5.45 11.37 2.25
CA ASN A 61 5.02 12.16 3.39
C ASN A 61 5.30 11.45 4.72
N GLY A 62 5.23 12.21 5.83
CA GLY A 62 5.36 11.69 7.19
C GLY A 62 6.79 11.42 7.66
N ASP A 63 6.91 10.81 8.85
CA ASP A 63 8.16 10.67 9.59
C ASP A 63 9.24 9.81 8.89
N TYR A 64 8.83 9.00 7.93
CA TYR A 64 9.72 8.12 7.17
C TYR A 64 10.07 8.65 5.77
N SER A 65 9.61 9.86 5.42
CA SER A 65 9.93 10.48 4.14
C SER A 65 11.42 10.84 4.07
N PRO A 66 12.13 10.47 2.98
CA PRO A 66 13.56 10.72 2.85
C PRO A 66 13.85 12.21 2.61
N ASN A 67 14.99 12.68 3.10
CA ASN A 67 15.48 14.01 2.74
C ASN A 67 16.18 13.95 1.38
N LEU A 68 15.66 14.71 0.40
CA LEU A 68 16.19 14.79 -0.96
C LEU A 68 17.33 15.82 -1.11
N ASP A 69 17.45 16.80 -0.21
CA ASP A 69 18.46 17.87 -0.27
C ASP A 69 19.92 17.41 -0.43
N PRO A 70 20.38 16.29 0.18
CA PRO A 70 21.77 15.87 0.06
C PRO A 70 22.09 15.10 -1.23
N LEU A 71 21.09 14.78 -2.06
CA LEU A 71 21.26 13.95 -3.26
C LEU A 71 21.69 14.79 -4.46
N ASP A 72 22.42 14.16 -5.39
CA ASP A 72 22.59 14.77 -6.70
C ASP A 72 21.31 14.68 -7.55
N GLU A 73 21.25 15.42 -8.67
CA GLU A 73 20.05 15.50 -9.52
C GLU A 73 19.60 14.10 -10.00
N LYS A 74 20.54 13.22 -10.33
CA LYS A 74 20.21 11.88 -10.82
C LYS A 74 19.70 10.99 -9.70
N GLU A 75 20.35 11.04 -8.53
CA GLU A 75 19.92 10.29 -7.35
C GLU A 75 18.53 10.75 -6.88
N ALA A 76 18.26 12.06 -6.91
CA ALA A 76 16.95 12.62 -6.59
C ALA A 76 15.88 12.17 -7.59
N GLU A 77 16.13 12.27 -8.90
CA GLU A 77 15.20 11.81 -9.95
C GLU A 77 14.84 10.32 -9.80
N GLU A 78 15.84 9.47 -9.58
CA GLU A 78 15.61 8.03 -9.37
C GLU A 78 14.80 7.74 -8.10
N LEU A 79 15.05 8.48 -7.01
CA LEU A 79 14.30 8.33 -5.77
C LEU A 79 12.86 8.84 -5.91
N GLU A 80 12.64 9.97 -6.58
CA GLU A 80 11.31 10.54 -6.84
C GLU A 80 10.41 9.59 -7.60
N LEU A 81 10.95 8.78 -8.53
CA LEU A 81 10.20 7.74 -9.23
C LEU A 81 9.65 6.64 -8.31
N HIS A 82 10.29 6.42 -7.17
CA HIS A 82 9.95 5.40 -6.18
C HIS A 82 9.25 5.96 -4.93
N LEU A 83 9.07 7.28 -4.83
CA LEU A 83 8.26 7.87 -3.77
C LEU A 83 6.80 7.47 -3.94
N VAL A 84 6.20 7.07 -2.83
CA VAL A 84 4.82 6.57 -2.78
C VAL A 84 3.99 7.41 -1.83
N ASP A 85 2.80 7.79 -2.27
CA ASP A 85 1.84 8.42 -1.39
C ASP A 85 1.06 7.31 -0.65
N TYR A 86 1.33 7.19 0.65
CA TYR A 86 0.68 6.20 1.49
C TYR A 86 -0.49 6.83 2.25
N SER A 87 -1.59 6.09 2.34
CA SER A 87 -2.66 6.35 3.29
C SER A 87 -2.85 5.13 4.18
N ILE A 88 -2.53 5.30 5.46
CA ILE A 88 -2.45 4.22 6.44
C ILE A 88 -3.72 4.26 7.28
N GLY A 89 -4.59 3.26 7.15
CA GLY A 89 -5.77 3.08 7.99
C GLY A 89 -5.55 2.04 9.10
N HIS A 90 -6.60 1.79 9.89
CA HIS A 90 -6.56 0.73 10.90
C HIS A 90 -6.46 -0.68 10.27
N ASP A 91 -7.28 -0.92 9.25
CA ASP A 91 -7.49 -2.25 8.65
C ASP A 91 -6.87 -2.39 7.24
N MET A 92 -6.28 -1.33 6.69
CA MET A 92 -5.63 -1.33 5.37
C MET A 92 -4.51 -0.30 5.26
N ILE A 93 -3.63 -0.48 4.27
CA ILE A 93 -2.70 0.55 3.80
C ILE A 93 -2.88 0.68 2.29
N TYR A 94 -3.18 1.88 1.83
CA TYR A 94 -3.25 2.25 0.43
C TYR A 94 -1.93 2.89 0.00
N ALA A 95 -1.50 2.60 -1.22
CA ALA A 95 -0.22 3.02 -1.75
C ALA A 95 -0.36 3.44 -3.22
N SER A 96 -0.07 4.71 -3.50
CA SER A 96 -0.12 5.31 -4.83
C SER A 96 1.28 5.47 -5.41
N PHE A 97 1.55 4.72 -6.48
CA PHE A 97 2.82 4.66 -7.19
C PHE A 97 2.79 5.46 -8.49
N SER A 98 3.97 5.78 -9.01
CA SER A 98 4.14 6.12 -10.42
C SER A 98 3.87 4.90 -11.32
N TRP A 99 3.23 5.10 -12.47
CA TRP A 99 3.07 4.03 -13.47
C TRP A 99 4.40 3.48 -13.99
N SER A 100 5.48 4.29 -13.94
CA SER A 100 6.82 3.85 -14.37
C SER A 100 7.36 2.66 -13.58
N VAL A 101 6.88 2.46 -12.35
CA VAL A 101 7.29 1.38 -11.44
C VAL A 101 6.18 0.38 -11.15
N ALA A 102 5.07 0.42 -11.89
CA ALA A 102 3.87 -0.37 -11.60
C ALA A 102 4.13 -1.88 -11.49
N GLN A 103 4.88 -2.45 -12.44
CA GLN A 103 5.20 -3.88 -12.41
C GLN A 103 6.04 -4.25 -11.18
N GLU A 104 7.05 -3.43 -10.87
CA GLU A 104 7.91 -3.66 -9.70
C GLU A 104 7.11 -3.57 -8.40
N ALA A 105 6.27 -2.53 -8.28
CA ALA A 105 5.40 -2.32 -7.13
C ALA A 105 4.44 -3.51 -6.93
N TYR A 106 3.75 -3.95 -7.99
CA TYR A 106 2.84 -5.08 -7.94
C TYR A 106 3.53 -6.37 -7.46
N GLU A 107 4.69 -6.71 -8.04
CA GLU A 107 5.43 -7.92 -7.68
C GLU A 107 5.95 -7.85 -6.23
N HIS A 108 6.51 -6.70 -5.84
CA HIS A 108 7.09 -6.50 -4.51
C HIS A 108 6.02 -6.49 -3.41
N MET A 109 4.93 -5.74 -3.60
CA MET A 109 3.82 -5.68 -2.63
C MET A 109 3.20 -7.05 -2.41
N ARG A 110 2.96 -7.83 -3.47
CA ARG A 110 2.40 -9.19 -3.35
C ARG A 110 3.30 -10.13 -2.58
N LYS A 111 4.62 -10.07 -2.81
CA LYS A 111 5.60 -10.85 -2.07
C LYS A 111 5.55 -10.52 -0.58
N LEU A 112 5.53 -9.24 -0.23
CA LEU A 112 5.45 -8.80 1.16
C LEU A 112 4.09 -9.13 1.79
N ALA A 113 3.00 -9.05 1.02
CA ALA A 113 1.66 -9.39 1.49
C ALA A 113 1.60 -10.85 1.99
N VAL A 114 2.17 -11.78 1.22
CA VAL A 114 2.32 -13.19 1.64
C VAL A 114 3.24 -13.30 2.87
N LYS A 115 4.40 -12.61 2.87
CA LYS A 115 5.38 -12.68 3.96
C LYS A 115 4.78 -12.23 5.30
N TYR A 116 3.97 -11.17 5.29
CA TYR A 116 3.41 -10.55 6.49
C TYR A 116 1.95 -10.92 6.76
N ASP A 117 1.42 -11.89 6.01
CA ASP A 117 0.09 -12.45 6.24
C ASP A 117 -1.05 -11.41 6.14
N VAL A 118 -0.90 -10.47 5.18
CA VAL A 118 -1.90 -9.45 4.82
C VAL A 118 -2.42 -9.67 3.39
N GLY A 119 -3.67 -9.32 3.15
CA GLY A 119 -4.25 -9.40 1.81
C GLY A 119 -3.68 -8.33 0.87
N PHE A 120 -3.86 -8.53 -0.42
CA PHE A 120 -3.42 -7.66 -1.51
C PHE A 120 -4.60 -7.34 -2.44
N PHE A 121 -4.69 -6.08 -2.87
CA PHE A 121 -5.64 -5.61 -3.85
C PHE A 121 -4.96 -4.70 -4.89
N ASP A 122 -5.19 -4.98 -6.17
CA ASP A 122 -4.89 -4.06 -7.26
C ASP A 122 -6.08 -3.12 -7.50
N ALA A 123 -5.96 -1.87 -7.08
CA ALA A 123 -7.05 -0.89 -7.11
C ALA A 123 -7.09 -0.08 -8.43
N SER A 124 -6.08 -0.21 -9.29
CA SER A 124 -6.01 0.49 -10.57
C SER A 124 -6.70 -0.22 -11.71
N GLU A 125 -6.85 -1.54 -11.62
CA GLU A 125 -7.48 -2.35 -12.65
C GLU A 125 -8.99 -2.53 -12.39
N GLU A 126 -9.83 -2.43 -13.44
CA GLU A 126 -11.29 -2.57 -13.34
C GLU A 126 -11.73 -3.89 -12.67
N ASN A 127 -10.99 -4.96 -12.96
CA ASN A 127 -11.15 -6.28 -12.33
C ASN A 127 -9.88 -6.69 -11.61
N GLY A 128 -9.28 -5.74 -10.89
CA GLY A 128 -8.01 -5.94 -10.19
C GLY A 128 -8.00 -7.14 -9.26
N ASP A 129 -6.81 -7.72 -9.12
CA ASP A 129 -6.57 -8.90 -8.32
C ASP A 129 -6.88 -8.62 -6.84
N ILE A 130 -7.73 -9.45 -6.22
CA ILE A 130 -7.93 -9.47 -4.76
C ILE A 130 -7.45 -10.82 -4.25
N ILE A 131 -6.36 -10.81 -3.48
CA ILE A 131 -5.61 -12.02 -3.13
C ILE A 131 -5.41 -12.05 -1.62
N PHE A 132 -5.85 -13.12 -0.98
CA PHE A 132 -5.57 -13.41 0.42
C PHE A 132 -4.19 -14.07 0.58
N PRO A 133 -3.54 -13.99 1.77
CA PRO A 133 -2.19 -14.51 1.99
C PRO A 133 -1.99 -16.00 1.67
N ASN A 134 -3.06 -16.79 1.79
CA ASN A 134 -3.07 -18.21 1.48
C ASN A 134 -3.15 -18.50 -0.05
N GLY A 135 -3.16 -17.46 -0.89
CA GLY A 135 -3.28 -17.55 -2.33
C GLY A 135 -4.72 -17.61 -2.86
N THR A 136 -5.74 -17.58 -1.99
CA THR A 136 -7.13 -17.49 -2.42
C THR A 136 -7.36 -16.18 -3.16
N LYS A 137 -7.83 -16.27 -4.40
CA LYS A 137 -8.32 -15.14 -5.18
C LYS A 137 -9.83 -15.12 -5.16
N ILE A 138 -10.41 -13.94 -4.96
CA ILE A 138 -11.85 -13.70 -5.04
C ILE A 138 -12.16 -12.77 -6.19
#